data_AF-A0A3M7L9T5-F1
#
_entry.id   AF-A0A3M7L9T5-F1
#
_cell.length_a   1.000
_cell.length_b   1.000
_cell.length_c   1.000
_cell.angle_alpha   90.00
_cell.angle_beta   90.00
_cell.angle_gamma   90.00
#
_symmetry.space_group_name_H-M   'P 1'
#
loop_
_entity.id
_entity.type
_entity.pdbx_description
1 polymer ?
#
loop_
_entity_poly.entity_id
_entity_poly.type
_entity_poly.pdbx_seq_one_letter_code
_entity_poly.pdbx_strand_id
1 'polypeptide(L)' 'MPEDKLQNLKTKLEQFEKSKKFLQKNIHVYSLAKDLGTNRVYLSKSVNELKGKNFSQYLNERELIILYKN' A
#
# COMPACT_ATOMS: atom_id res chain seq x y z
N MET A 1 -2.35 -11.33 11.74
CA MET A 1 -3.63 -11.32 10.97
C MET A 1 -3.79 -12.68 10.29
N PRO A 2 -4.94 -13.09 9.73
CA PRO A 2 -5.00 -14.30 8.92
C PRO A 2 -4.00 -14.20 7.75
N GLU A 3 -3.14 -15.21 7.61
CA GLU A 3 -1.99 -15.19 6.69
C GLU A 3 -2.42 -15.07 5.23
N ASP A 4 -3.51 -15.74 4.87
CA ASP A 4 -4.18 -15.69 3.56
C ASP A 4 -4.59 -14.26 3.16
N LYS A 5 -5.18 -13.52 4.10
CA LYS A 5 -5.61 -12.13 3.88
C LYS A 5 -4.44 -11.17 3.76
N LEU A 6 -3.37 -11.41 4.53
CA LEU A 6 -2.15 -10.60 4.46
C LEU A 6 -1.45 -10.81 3.12
N GLN A 7 -1.32 -12.07 2.68
CA GLN A 7 -0.70 -12.42 1.41
C GLN A 7 -1.48 -11.87 0.21
N ASN A 8 -2.82 -11.93 0.25
CA ASN A 8 -3.67 -11.27 -0.76
C ASN A 8 -3.42 -9.76 -0.82
N LEU A 9 -3.37 -9.09 0.34
CA LEU A 9 -3.14 -7.65 0.37
C LEU A 9 -1.72 -7.27 -0.09
N LYS A 10 -0.72 -8.10 0.22
CA LYS A 10 0.65 -7.96 -0.30
C LYS A 10 0.65 -7.93 -1.83
N THR A 11 0.02 -8.92 -2.48
CA THR A 11 -0.07 -8.97 -3.95
C THR A 11 -0.78 -7.74 -4.53
N LYS A 12 -1.86 -7.27 -3.91
CA LYS A 12 -2.58 -6.07 -4.36
C LYS A 12 -1.75 -4.80 -4.20
N LEU A 13 -0.98 -4.67 -3.11
CA LEU A 13 -0.05 -3.55 -2.90
C LEU A 13 1.08 -3.56 -3.95
N GLU A 14 1.64 -4.73 -4.27
CA GLU A 14 2.64 -4.86 -5.33
C GLU A 14 2.09 -4.44 -6.70
N GLN A 15 0.84 -4.78 -7.02
CA GLN A 15 0.17 -4.34 -8.25
C GLN A 15 -0.06 -2.82 -8.26
N PHE A 16 -0.53 -2.26 -7.13
CA PHE A 16 -0.68 -0.81 -6.96
C PHE A 16 0.66 -0.08 -7.18
N GLU A 17 1.73 -0.57 -6.53
CA GLU A 17 3.07 -0.01 -6.65
C GLU A 17 3.58 -0.08 -8.11
N LYS A 18 3.47 -1.25 -8.78
CA LYS A 18 3.84 -1.40 -10.20
C LYS A 18 3.05 -0.52 -11.15
N SER A 19 1.77 -0.26 -10.83
CA SER A 19 0.93 0.63 -11.64
C SER A 19 1.32 2.11 -11.55
N LYS A 20 2.24 2.46 -10.63
CA LYS A 20 2.66 3.84 -10.36
C LYS A 20 1.51 4.79 -10.01
N LYS A 21 0.35 4.23 -9.62
CA LYS A 21 -0.82 5.02 -9.17
C LYS A 21 -0.49 5.86 -7.95
N PHE A 22 0.52 5.48 -7.15
CA PHE A 22 1.04 6.31 -6.06
C PHE A 22 1.51 7.72 -6.49
N LEU A 23 1.74 7.97 -7.80
CA LEU A 23 2.06 9.29 -8.35
C LEU A 23 0.83 10.19 -8.52
N GLN A 24 -0.38 9.64 -8.39
CA GLN A 24 -1.59 10.45 -8.40
C GLN A 24 -1.65 11.28 -7.12
N LYS A 25 -1.94 12.58 -7.26
CA LYS A 25 -2.06 13.46 -6.11
C LYS A 25 -3.19 12.97 -5.19
N ASN A 26 -2.97 13.13 -3.87
CA ASN A 26 -3.99 12.93 -2.82
C ASN A 26 -4.47 11.48 -2.63
N ILE A 27 -3.57 10.50 -2.64
CA ILE A 27 -3.93 9.15 -2.20
C ILE A 27 -4.04 9.11 -0.68
N HIS A 28 -5.18 8.63 -0.21
CA HIS A 28 -5.48 8.47 1.20
C HIS A 28 -5.68 7.00 1.55
N VAL A 29 -5.43 6.63 2.81
CA VAL A 29 -5.62 5.25 3.29
C VAL A 29 -7.04 4.75 3.05
N TYR A 30 -8.03 5.64 3.10
CA TYR A 30 -9.43 5.30 2.86
C TYR A 30 -9.70 4.93 1.39
N SER A 31 -9.22 5.75 0.44
CA SER A 31 -9.41 5.48 -0.99
C SER A 31 -8.66 4.22 -1.41
N LEU A 32 -7.40 4.07 -0.99
CA LEU A 32 -6.63 2.88 -1.33
C LEU A 32 -7.21 1.62 -0.66
N ALA A 33 -7.69 1.69 0.59
CA ALA A 33 -8.35 0.54 1.21
C ALA A 33 -9.58 0.10 0.41
N LYS A 34 -10.40 1.04 -0.06
CA LYS A 34 -11.55 0.75 -0.92
C LYS A 34 -11.11 0.07 -2.22
N ASP A 35 -10.09 0.61 -2.90
CA ASP A 35 -9.59 0.07 -4.17
C ASP A 35 -9.01 -1.35 -4.01
N LEU A 36 -8.37 -1.65 -2.88
CA LEU A 36 -7.82 -2.97 -2.58
C LEU A 36 -8.86 -3.92 -1.96
N GLY A 37 -10.11 -3.49 -1.78
CA GLY A 37 -11.19 -4.29 -1.21
C GLY A 37 -10.97 -4.66 0.26
N THR A 38 -10.49 -3.71 1.06
CA THR A 38 -10.24 -3.86 2.50
C THR A 38 -10.70 -2.62 3.27
N ASN A 39 -10.39 -2.53 4.56
CA ASN A 39 -10.66 -1.34 5.38
C ASN A 39 -9.36 -0.64 5.82
N ARG A 40 -9.48 0.62 6.23
CA ARG A 40 -8.33 1.45 6.65
C ARG A 40 -7.50 0.84 7.78
N VAL A 41 -8.14 0.14 8.72
CA VAL A 41 -7.46 -0.45 9.89
C VAL A 41 -6.58 -1.61 9.42
N TYR A 42 -7.15 -2.48 8.60
CA TYR A 42 -6.45 -3.63 8.04
C TYR A 42 -5.31 -3.19 7.12
N LEU A 43 -5.57 -2.24 6.21
CA LEU A 43 -4.53 -1.70 5.33
C LEU A 43 -3.36 -1.10 6.11
N SER A 44 -3.63 -0.24 7.10
CA SER A 44 -2.57 0.35 7.92
C SER A 44 -1.76 -0.70 8.69
N LYS A 45 -2.43 -1.70 9.28
CA LYS A 45 -1.75 -2.80 9.98
C LYS A 45 -0.87 -3.61 9.02
N SER A 46 -1.38 -3.93 7.83
CA SER A 46 -0.62 -4.72 6.85
C SER A 46 0.55 -3.95 6.27
N VAL A 47 0.43 -2.64 6.05
CA VAL A 47 1.57 -1.80 5.65
C VAL A 47 2.63 -1.79 6.74
N ASN A 48 2.24 -1.68 8.02
CA ASN A 48 3.18 -1.76 9.12
C ASN A 48 3.88 -3.11 9.21
N GLU A 49 3.13 -4.21 9.06
CA GLU A 49 3.65 -5.58 9.11
C GLU A 49 4.57 -5.91 7.92
N LEU A 50 4.20 -5.49 6.70
CA LEU A 50 4.94 -5.82 5.47
C LEU A 50 6.12 -4.88 5.18
N LYS A 51 6.05 -3.61 5.61
CA LYS A 51 7.00 -2.56 5.21
C LYS A 51 7.68 -1.89 6.41
N GLY A 52 7.28 -2.19 7.65
CA GLY A 52 7.82 -1.57 8.86
C GLY A 52 7.51 -0.07 9.01
N LYS A 53 6.50 0.43 8.28
CA LYS A 53 6.19 1.85 8.14
C LYS A 53 4.72 2.13 8.44
N ASN A 54 4.38 3.34 8.90
CA ASN A 54 2.99 3.77 8.86
C ASN A 54 2.55 4.08 7.42
N PHE A 55 1.24 4.22 7.18
CA PHE A 55 0.71 4.42 5.83
C PHE A 55 1.26 5.68 5.14
N SER A 56 1.36 6.80 5.86
CA SER A 56 1.88 8.06 5.31
C SER A 56 3.36 7.97 4.94
N GLN A 57 4.16 7.25 5.74
CA GLN A 57 5.57 6.96 5.43
C GLN A 57 5.69 6.03 4.23
N TYR A 58 4.84 5.01 4.13
CA TYR A 58 4.80 4.08 3.00
C TYR A 58 4.49 4.79 1.68
N LEU A 59 3.53 5.73 1.67
CA LEU A 59 3.18 6.52 0.49
C LEU A 59 4.20 7.61 0.15
N ASN A 60 5.37 7.64 0.78
CA ASN A 60 6.40 8.59 0.42
C ASN A 60 6.81 8.39 -1.04
N GLU A 61 6.31 9.28 -1.91
CA GLU A 61 6.49 9.22 -3.36
C GLU A 61 7.96 9.10 -3.73
N ARG A 62 8.88 9.79 -3.02
CA ARG A 62 10.31 9.73 -3.34
C ARG A 62 10.89 8.33 -3.18
N GLU A 63 10.55 7.62 -2.11
CA GLU A 63 11.03 6.26 -1.86
C GLU A 63 10.43 5.28 -2.87
N LEU A 64 9.12 5.37 -3.12
CA LEU A 64 8.44 4.51 -4.09
C LEU A 64 8.93 4.77 -5.52
N ILE A 65 9.20 6.02 -5.90
CA ILE A 65 9.80 6.38 -7.20
C ILE A 65 11.16 5.71 -7.37
N ILE A 66 12.00 5.69 -6.32
CA ILE A 66 13.33 5.07 -6.37
C ILE A 66 13.20 3.54 -6.50
N LEU A 67 12.32 2.91 -5.73
CA LEU A 67 12.14 1.45 -5.72
C LEU A 67 11.50 0.91 -7.01
N TYR A 68 10.66 1.71 -7.67
CA TYR A 68 9.93 1.34 -8.88
C TYR A 68 10.39 2.12 -10.12
N LYS A 69 11.63 2.62 -10.09
CA LYS A 69 12.39 3.01 -11.28
C LYS A 69 12.80 1.73 -12.00
N ASN A 70 12.58 1.68 -13.31
CA ASN A 70 12.68 0.52 -14.23
C ASN A 70 11.34 -0.21 -14.37
#